data_AF-A0A5N0UTI8-F1
#
_entry.id   AF-A0A5N0UTI8-F1
#
_cell.length_a   1.000
_cell.length_b   1.000
_cell.length_c   1.000
_cell.angle_alpha   90.00
_cell.angle_beta   90.00
_cell.angle_gamma   90.00
#
_symmetry.space_group_name_H-M   'P 1'
#
loop_
_entity.id
_entity.type
_entity.pdbx_description
1 polymer ?
#
loop_
_entity_poly.entity_id
_entity_poly.type
_entity_poly.pdbx_seq_one_letter_code
_entity_poly.pdbx_strand_id
1 'polypeptide(L)'
;MPEIESTDGVIDALLADLAEFTELPPALSVAIHGDRLGYSLALIDPEDGQVLARASAPSFGEALSLVHGRFVEALEEIRRHGGEAAAALQDEEDDDGY
;
A
#
# COMPACT_ATOMS: atom_id res chain seq x y z
N MET A 1 15.95 -15.00 -22.33
CA MET A 1 14.97 -13.89 -22.27
C MET A 1 14.66 -13.69 -20.81
N PRO A 2 14.79 -12.48 -20.25
CA PRO A 2 14.37 -12.26 -18.86
C PRO A 2 12.86 -12.50 -18.78
N GLU A 3 12.45 -13.36 -17.86
CA GLU A 3 11.04 -13.59 -17.54
C GLU A 3 10.53 -12.30 -16.92
N ILE A 4 9.60 -11.63 -17.61
CA ILE A 4 8.91 -10.50 -17.02
C ILE A 4 7.98 -11.14 -15.98
N GLU A 5 8.33 -11.02 -14.70
CA GLU A 5 7.40 -11.34 -13.63
C GLU A 5 6.11 -10.55 -13.88
N SER A 6 4.99 -11.26 -14.06
CA SER A 6 3.69 -10.61 -14.22
C SER A 6 3.43 -9.74 -13.01
N THR A 7 2.93 -8.53 -13.26
CA THR A 7 2.55 -7.55 -12.23
C THR A 7 1.68 -8.19 -11.14
N ASP A 8 0.76 -9.10 -11.52
CA ASP A 8 -0.05 -9.89 -10.59
C ASP A 8 0.78 -10.73 -9.60
N GLY A 9 1.83 -11.41 -10.05
CA GLY A 9 2.66 -12.26 -9.19
C GLY A 9 3.46 -11.46 -8.16
N VAL A 10 3.86 -10.24 -8.52
CA VAL A 10 4.56 -9.32 -7.61
C VAL A 10 3.60 -8.76 -6.54
N ILE A 11 2.34 -8.51 -6.92
CA ILE A 11 1.29 -8.06 -5.98
C ILE A 11 0.87 -9.20 -5.06
N ASP A 12 0.72 -10.41 -5.56
CA ASP A 12 0.40 -11.59 -4.74
C ASP A 12 1.52 -11.84 -3.72
N ALA A 13 2.79 -11.73 -4.13
CA ALA A 13 3.93 -11.84 -3.21
C ALA A 13 3.92 -10.74 -2.15
N LEU A 14 3.61 -9.49 -2.53
CA LEU A 14 3.47 -8.37 -1.61
C LEU A 14 2.35 -8.64 -0.58
N LEU A 15 1.18 -9.06 -1.04
CA LEU A 15 0.04 -9.35 -0.17
C LEU A 15 0.31 -10.55 0.74
N ALA A 16 0.97 -11.58 0.23
CA ALA A 16 1.36 -12.75 1.02
C ALA A 16 2.35 -12.36 2.11
N ASP A 17 3.39 -11.59 1.77
CA ASP A 17 4.38 -11.08 2.72
C ASP A 17 3.72 -10.20 3.80
N LEU A 18 2.85 -9.26 3.41
CA LEU A 18 2.07 -8.45 4.36
C LEU A 18 1.17 -9.29 5.26
N ALA A 19 0.60 -10.38 4.76
CA ALA A 19 -0.20 -11.32 5.56
C ALA A 19 0.64 -12.13 6.56
N GLU A 20 1.95 -12.23 6.38
CA GLU A 20 2.84 -12.82 7.39
C GLU A 20 3.14 -11.85 8.54
N PHE A 21 3.13 -10.53 8.29
CA PHE A 21 3.39 -9.53 9.32
C PHE A 21 2.23 -9.32 10.29
N THR A 22 1.02 -9.78 9.95
CA THR A 22 -0.20 -9.48 10.71
C THR A 22 -1.29 -10.52 10.45
N GLU A 23 -2.06 -10.85 11.50
CA GLU A 23 -3.38 -11.50 11.35
C GLU A 23 -4.33 -10.49 10.68
N LEU A 24 -4.10 -10.22 9.40
CA LEU A 24 -4.82 -9.19 8.65
C LEU A 24 -6.32 -9.50 8.67
N PRO A 25 -7.19 -8.46 8.69
CA PRO A 25 -8.58 -8.67 8.35
C PRO A 25 -8.64 -9.32 6.96
N PRO A 26 -9.47 -10.37 6.77
CA PRO A 26 -9.38 -11.29 5.64
C PRO A 26 -9.72 -10.67 4.25
N ALA A 27 -9.87 -9.35 4.14
CA ALA A 27 -10.41 -8.69 2.96
C ALA A 27 -9.67 -7.41 2.53
N LEU A 28 -8.43 -7.17 2.95
CA LEU A 28 -7.68 -5.99 2.48
C LEU A 28 -7.60 -5.92 0.95
N SER A 29 -7.83 -4.72 0.42
CA SER A 29 -7.84 -4.46 -1.01
C SER A 29 -6.66 -3.56 -1.38
N VAL A 30 -5.94 -3.89 -2.45
CA VAL A 30 -4.89 -3.02 -2.99
C VAL A 30 -5.34 -2.46 -4.32
N ALA A 31 -5.40 -1.12 -4.41
CA ALA A 31 -5.67 -0.41 -5.63
C ALA A 31 -4.38 0.08 -6.26
N ILE A 32 -4.25 -0.12 -7.58
CA ILE A 32 -3.08 0.29 -8.36
C ILE A 32 -3.57 1.16 -9.51
N HIS A 33 -3.01 2.37 -9.59
CA HIS A 33 -3.27 3.31 -10.66
C HIS A 33 -1.96 3.65 -11.35
N GLY A 34 -1.90 3.45 -12.67
CA GLY A 34 -0.76 3.84 -13.49
C GLY A 34 -1.18 4.87 -14.52
N ASP A 35 -0.49 5.99 -14.60
CA ASP A 35 -0.70 7.02 -15.61
C ASP A 35 0.63 7.44 -16.27
N ARG A 36 0.63 8.59 -16.96
CA ARG A 36 1.84 9.11 -17.62
C ARG A 36 2.85 9.75 -16.66
N LEU A 37 2.44 10.03 -15.42
CA LEU A 37 3.24 10.66 -14.38
C LEU A 37 3.86 9.62 -13.44
N GLY A 38 3.27 8.43 -13.34
CA GLY A 38 3.86 7.31 -12.61
C GLY A 38 2.84 6.24 -12.22
N TYR A 39 3.15 5.56 -11.12
CA TYR A 39 2.33 4.54 -10.49
C TYR A 39 1.99 4.96 -9.07
N SER A 40 0.72 4.84 -8.70
CA SER A 40 0.19 5.01 -7.35
C SER A 40 -0.38 3.69 -6.87
N LEU A 41 0.02 3.26 -5.68
CA LEU A 41 -0.52 2.09 -4.99
C LEU A 41 -1.17 2.54 -3.69
N ALA A 42 -2.33 1.98 -3.37
CA ALA A 42 -3.08 2.28 -2.15
C ALA A 42 -3.59 1.00 -1.49
N LEU A 43 -3.42 0.89 -0.17
CA LEU A 43 -4.04 -0.13 0.66
C LEU A 43 -5.37 0.42 1.12
N ILE A 44 -6.43 -0.37 0.98
CA ILE A 44 -7.79 0.03 1.27
C ILE A 44 -8.39 -0.99 2.22
N ASP A 45 -8.96 -0.47 3.31
CA ASP A 45 -9.83 -1.23 4.17
C ASP A 45 -11.15 -1.50 3.44
N PRO A 46 -11.51 -2.77 3.22
CA PRO A 46 -12.76 -3.15 2.53
C PRO A 46 -14.02 -2.84 3.34
N GLU A 47 -13.96 -2.76 4.68
CA GLU A 47 -15.13 -2.60 5.54
C GLU A 47 -15.67 -1.17 5.40
N ASP A 48 -14.77 -0.18 5.43
CA ASP A 48 -15.11 1.24 5.37
C ASP A 48 -14.73 1.91 4.04
N GLY A 49 -14.03 1.21 3.14
CA GLY A 49 -13.48 1.78 1.91
C GLY A 49 -12.38 2.81 2.17
N GLN A 50 -11.83 2.83 3.39
CA GLN A 50 -10.84 3.79 3.83
C GLN A 50 -9.48 3.43 3.25
N VAL A 51 -8.79 4.41 2.65
CA VAL A 51 -7.38 4.21 2.29
C VAL A 51 -6.57 4.16 3.60
N LEU A 52 -5.75 3.14 3.78
CA LEU A 52 -4.91 2.98 4.98
C LEU A 52 -3.51 3.51 4.73
N ALA A 53 -3.03 3.38 3.49
CA ALA A 53 -1.74 3.89 3.08
C ALA A 53 -1.73 4.07 1.56
N ARG A 54 -0.92 5.00 1.08
CA ARG A 54 -0.69 5.26 -0.35
C ARG A 54 0.78 5.58 -0.57
N ALA A 55 1.30 5.17 -1.72
CA ALA A 55 2.60 5.63 -2.22
C ALA A 55 2.51 5.85 -3.72
N SER A 56 3.26 6.84 -4.22
CA SER A 56 3.37 7.14 -5.65
C SER A 56 4.83 7.25 -6.06
N ALA A 57 5.18 6.70 -7.22
CA ALA A 57 6.53 6.77 -7.77
C ALA A 57 6.51 6.77 -9.31
N PRO A 58 7.57 7.28 -9.96
CA PRO A 58 7.63 7.32 -11.43
C PRO A 58 7.73 5.93 -12.08
N SER A 59 8.10 4.88 -11.33
CA SER A 59 8.11 3.50 -11.80
C SER A 59 7.33 2.56 -10.89
N PHE A 60 6.78 1.48 -11.46
CA PHE A 60 6.01 0.48 -10.70
C PHE A 60 6.84 -0.17 -9.59
N GLY A 61 8.09 -0.50 -9.87
CA GLY A 61 8.99 -1.11 -8.89
C GLY A 61 9.33 -0.19 -7.72
N GLU A 62 9.57 1.09 -7.99
CA GLU A 62 9.77 2.08 -6.91
C GLU A 62 8.50 2.31 -6.09
N ALA A 63 7.34 2.39 -6.76
CA ALA A 63 6.07 2.56 -6.08
C ALA A 63 5.78 1.35 -5.18
N LEU A 64 6.07 0.14 -5.63
CA LEU A 64 5.97 -1.07 -4.83
C LEU A 64 6.91 -1.06 -3.62
N SER A 65 8.18 -0.69 -3.81
CA SER A 65 9.17 -0.65 -2.73
C SER A 65 8.82 0.39 -1.66
N LEU A 66 8.29 1.55 -2.08
CA LEU A 66 7.82 2.59 -1.17
C LEU A 66 6.53 2.17 -0.45
N VAL A 67 5.60 1.56 -1.18
CA VAL A 67 4.30 1.17 -0.64
C VAL A 67 4.42 0.05 0.38
N HIS A 68 5.35 -0.89 0.19
CA HIS A 68 5.57 -2.01 1.12
C HIS A 68 5.87 -1.53 2.53
N GLY A 69 6.84 -0.63 2.69
CA GLY A 69 7.19 -0.06 4.00
C GLY A 69 6.01 0.69 4.63
N ARG A 70 5.29 1.50 3.83
CA ARG A 70 4.09 2.23 4.27
C ARG A 70 2.97 1.29 4.70
N PHE A 71 2.76 0.19 3.99
CA PHE A 71 1.73 -0.80 4.31
C PHE A 71 2.06 -1.54 5.59
N VAL A 72 3.30 -1.98 5.79
CA VAL A 72 3.73 -2.61 7.03
C VAL A 72 3.50 -1.67 8.21
N GLU A 73 3.93 -0.41 8.11
CA GLU A 73 3.76 0.58 9.18
C GLU A 73 2.29 0.84 9.50
N ALA A 74 1.45 1.07 8.48
CA ALA A 74 0.01 1.29 8.67
C ALA A 74 -0.67 0.09 9.34
N LEU A 75 -0.30 -1.13 8.94
CA LEU A 75 -0.84 -2.35 9.53
C LEU A 75 -0.38 -2.58 10.97
N GLU A 76 0.89 -2.30 11.28
CA GLU A 76 1.39 -2.32 12.65
C GLU A 76 0.68 -1.30 13.53
N GLU A 77 0.36 -0.13 12.98
CA GLU A 77 -0.34 0.93 13.68
C GLU A 77 -1.81 0.57 13.96
N ILE A 78 -2.52 0.00 12.96
CA ILE A 78 -3.86 -0.57 13.12
C ILE A 78 -3.87 -1.65 14.20
N ARG A 79 -2.85 -2.52 14.23
CA ARG A 79 -2.72 -3.53 15.28
C ARG A 79 -2.51 -2.92 16.67
N ARG A 80 -1.73 -1.85 16.75
CA ARG A 80 -1.36 -1.21 18.02
C ARG A 80 -2.48 -0.35 18.60
N HIS A 81 -3.23 0.34 17.75
CA HIS A 81 -4.21 1.36 18.15
C HIS A 81 -5.66 1.02 17.79
N GLY A 82 -5.89 0.02 16.94
CA GLY A 82 -7.21 -0.40 16.47
C GLY A 82 -7.77 0.58 15.44
N GLY A 83 -7.59 0.29 14.14
CA GLY A 83 -8.28 0.91 12.98
C GLY A 83 -8.10 2.43 12.74
N GLU A 84 -8.31 3.26 13.75
CA GLU A 84 -8.37 4.73 13.67
C GLU A 84 -7.03 5.40 13.34
N ALA A 85 -5.90 4.71 13.51
CA ALA A 85 -4.57 5.33 13.40
C ALA A 85 -4.07 5.45 11.94
N ALA A 86 -4.36 4.47 11.07
CA ALA A 86 -3.90 4.49 9.67
C ALA A 86 -4.45 5.67 8.85
N ALA A 87 -5.54 6.30 9.29
CA ALA A 87 -6.05 7.52 8.67
C ALA A 87 -5.04 8.69 8.76
N ALA A 88 -4.24 8.75 9.83
CA ALA A 88 -3.31 9.85 10.09
C ALA A 88 -2.07 9.84 9.19
N LEU A 89 -1.68 8.67 8.66
CA LEU A 89 -0.52 8.52 7.76
C LEU A 89 -0.77 9.13 6.36
N GLN A 90 -2.00 9.56 6.05
CA GLN A 90 -2.32 10.22 4.79
C GLN A 90 -1.97 11.70 4.75
N ASP A 91 -1.99 12.40 5.89
CA ASP A 91 -1.89 13.87 5.94
C ASP A 91 -0.44 14.39 5.89
N GLU A 92 0.56 13.53 6.09
CA GLU A 92 1.97 13.97 6.16
C GLU A 92 2.66 14.19 4.81
N GLU A 93 2.00 13.94 3.66
CA GLU A 93 2.56 14.20 2.31
C GLU A 93 1.87 15.33 1.52
N ASP A 94 0.87 16.02 2.08
CA ASP A 94 0.21 17.17 1.42
C ASP A 94 0.75 18.55 1.92
N ASP A 95 1.85 18.59 2.68
CA ASP A 95 2.54 19.83 3.11
C ASP A 95 3.79 20.15 2.29
N ASP A 96 3.74 19.97 0.97
CA ASP A 96 4.67 20.63 0.04
C ASP A 96 3.89 21.60 -0.87
N GLY A 97 3.15 22.51 -0.23
CA GLY A 97 2.59 23.68 -0.90
C GLY A 97 3.69 24.63 -1.35
N TYR A 98 4.04 24.58 -2.64
CA TYR A 98 4.80 25.63 -3.35
C TYR A 98 4.05 26.11 -4.60
#